data_AF-A0A1Z8Y508-F1
#
_entry.id   AF-A0A1Z8Y508-F1
#
_cell.length_a   1.000
_cell.length_b   1.000
_cell.length_c   1.000
_cell.angle_alpha   90.00
_cell.angle_beta   90.00
_cell.angle_gamma   90.00
#
_symmetry.space_group_name_H-M   'P 1'
#
loop_
_entity.id
_entity.type
_entity.pdbx_description
1 polymer ?
#
loop_
_entity_poly.entity_id
_entity_poly.type
_entity_poly.pdbx_seq_one_letter_code
_entity_poly.pdbx_strand_id
1 'polypeptide(L)'
;MDFVAFEEAWRNITPLNIVKLEQSTEEELRPGFEDSDQLSIFDLIGRTPDADSQNLELDTDRAADALEAVLHKLHLAPVFLFPIGTWRHVFDAITFDLVENEEWQEIETAATIELNTHDPLMCGPGDLHTVHDVLSSVLKSGKTPDQGVTIAALGKPILIVAEPAERLRIEIMGDTLAQEVQELLQPFLKQG
;
A
#
# COMPACT_ATOMS: atom_id res chain seq x y z
N MET A 1 0.75 -5.04 15.18
CA MET A 1 0.96 -5.70 13.87
C MET A 1 1.69 -7.02 14.04
N ASP A 2 1.43 -8.00 13.18
CA ASP A 2 2.14 -9.30 13.21
C ASP A 2 2.36 -9.82 11.78
N PHE A 3 3.47 -10.53 11.56
CA PHE A 3 3.70 -11.23 10.29
C PHE A 3 2.72 -12.40 10.11
N VAL A 4 2.21 -12.56 8.90
CA VAL A 4 1.33 -13.65 8.50
C VAL A 4 1.96 -14.37 7.31
N ALA A 5 1.91 -15.70 7.30
CA ALA A 5 2.46 -16.48 6.19
C ALA A 5 1.81 -16.07 4.86
N PHE A 6 2.63 -15.91 3.82
CA PHE A 6 2.20 -15.45 2.50
C PHE A 6 0.96 -16.22 1.98
N GLU A 7 0.99 -17.55 2.02
CA GLU A 7 -0.09 -18.42 1.53
C GLU A 7 -1.40 -18.31 2.33
N GLU A 8 -1.31 -17.90 3.60
CA GLU A 8 -2.49 -17.60 4.41
C GLU A 8 -3.07 -16.24 4.02
N ALA A 9 -2.23 -15.21 3.96
CA ALA A 9 -2.67 -13.87 3.58
C ALA A 9 -3.24 -13.83 2.15
N TRP A 10 -2.56 -14.48 1.21
CA TRP A 10 -2.94 -14.52 -0.21
C TRP A 10 -4.32 -15.15 -0.42
N ARG A 11 -4.63 -16.22 0.34
CA ARG A 11 -5.94 -16.89 0.30
C ARG A 11 -7.09 -15.99 0.75
N ASN A 12 -6.83 -15.02 1.61
CA ASN A 12 -7.86 -14.10 2.10
C ASN A 12 -8.15 -12.97 1.09
N ILE A 13 -7.19 -12.60 0.24
CA ILE A 13 -7.37 -11.51 -0.74
C ILE A 13 -7.74 -11.99 -2.15
N THR A 14 -7.40 -13.24 -2.52
CA THR A 14 -7.76 -13.82 -3.83
C THR A 14 -9.28 -13.79 -4.11
N PRO A 15 -10.18 -14.03 -3.14
CA PRO A 15 -11.63 -13.92 -3.37
C PRO A 15 -12.11 -12.53 -3.78
N LEU A 16 -11.28 -11.49 -3.61
CA LEU A 16 -11.54 -10.12 -4.03
C LEU A 16 -11.07 -9.85 -5.47
N ASN A 17 -10.72 -10.89 -6.22
CA ASN A 17 -10.12 -10.84 -7.56
C ASN A 17 -8.73 -10.18 -7.60
N ILE A 18 -8.01 -10.17 -6.48
CA ILE A 18 -6.62 -9.75 -6.43
C ILE A 18 -5.74 -10.91 -6.92
N VAL A 19 -4.89 -10.62 -7.90
CA VAL A 19 -3.99 -11.57 -8.55
C VAL A 19 -2.53 -11.12 -8.43
N LYS A 20 -1.60 -12.04 -8.70
CA LYS A 20 -0.20 -11.68 -8.95
C LYS A 20 -0.12 -11.21 -10.40
N LEU A 21 0.25 -9.95 -10.61
CA LEU A 21 0.41 -9.42 -11.96
C LEU A 21 1.60 -10.11 -12.67
N GLU A 22 1.61 -10.10 -14.00
CA GLU A 22 2.66 -10.72 -14.82
C GLU A 22 4.06 -10.17 -14.53
N GLN A 23 4.14 -8.92 -14.06
CA GLN A 23 5.37 -8.25 -13.64
C GLN A 23 5.91 -8.76 -12.29
N SER A 24 5.14 -9.58 -11.56
CA SER A 24 5.62 -10.21 -10.33
C SER A 24 6.76 -11.19 -10.64
N THR A 25 7.83 -11.11 -9.86
CA THR A 25 8.98 -12.00 -9.93
C THR A 25 9.22 -12.66 -8.58
N GLU A 26 10.28 -13.46 -8.44
CA GLU A 26 10.69 -13.97 -7.12
C GLU A 26 11.16 -12.85 -6.19
N GLU A 27 11.74 -11.78 -6.75
CA GLU A 27 12.29 -10.65 -6.00
C GLU A 27 11.26 -9.56 -5.74
N GLU A 28 10.28 -9.38 -6.64
CA GLU A 28 9.24 -8.35 -6.53
C GLU A 28 7.83 -8.95 -6.60
N LEU A 29 7.04 -8.77 -5.54
CA LEU A 29 5.62 -9.07 -5.52
C LEU A 29 4.83 -7.85 -6.01
N ARG A 30 4.01 -8.05 -7.06
CA ARG A 30 3.12 -7.02 -7.61
C ARG A 30 1.68 -7.52 -7.57
N PRO A 31 0.94 -7.35 -6.45
CA PRO A 31 -0.48 -7.61 -6.40
C PRO A 31 -1.21 -6.57 -7.25
N GLY A 32 -2.29 -6.99 -7.91
CA GLY A 32 -3.14 -6.10 -8.70
C GLY A 32 -4.46 -6.75 -9.03
N PHE A 33 -5.24 -6.09 -9.88
CA PHE A 33 -6.45 -6.66 -10.48
C PHE A 33 -6.20 -7.02 -11.94
N GLU A 34 -6.92 -8.02 -12.46
CA GLU A 34 -6.97 -8.24 -13.91
C GLU A 34 -7.70 -7.09 -14.60
N ASP A 35 -7.31 -6.79 -15.85
CA ASP A 35 -7.95 -5.76 -16.66
C ASP A 35 -9.46 -6.02 -16.79
N SER A 36 -10.23 -5.01 -16.42
CA SER A 36 -11.69 -5.06 -16.35
C SER A 36 -12.27 -3.67 -16.54
N ASP A 37 -13.42 -3.56 -17.19
CA ASP A 37 -14.15 -2.29 -17.34
C ASP A 37 -14.57 -1.69 -15.97
N GLN A 38 -14.51 -2.49 -14.89
CA GLN A 38 -14.83 -2.07 -13.53
C GLN A 38 -13.59 -1.70 -12.71
N LEU A 39 -12.38 -1.84 -13.28
CA LEU A 39 -11.14 -1.45 -12.62
C LEU A 39 -10.96 0.07 -12.73
N SER A 40 -10.87 0.73 -11.58
CA SER A 40 -10.47 2.13 -11.47
C SER A 40 -9.09 2.22 -10.84
N ILE A 41 -8.18 2.94 -11.50
CA ILE A 41 -6.86 3.25 -10.98
C ILE A 41 -6.78 4.76 -10.75
N PHE A 42 -6.52 5.17 -9.52
CA PHE A 42 -6.27 6.56 -9.16
C PHE A 42 -4.79 6.75 -8.91
N ASP A 43 -4.10 7.39 -9.85
CA ASP A 43 -2.73 7.85 -9.65
C ASP A 43 -2.78 9.12 -8.79
N LEU A 44 -2.28 9.02 -7.56
CA LEU A 44 -2.30 10.12 -6.59
C LEU A 44 -1.01 10.92 -6.63
N ILE A 45 0.11 10.24 -6.86
CA ILE A 45 1.42 10.86 -7.07
C ILE A 45 2.17 10.10 -8.14
N GLY A 46 2.83 10.83 -9.03
CA GLY A 46 3.41 10.28 -10.24
C GLY A 46 2.31 9.81 -11.20
N ARG A 47 2.73 9.17 -12.30
CA ARG A 47 1.79 8.53 -13.24
C ARG A 47 2.23 7.12 -13.50
N THR A 48 1.26 6.21 -13.51
CA THR A 48 1.46 4.87 -14.02
C THR A 48 1.54 4.97 -15.55
N PRO A 49 2.65 4.56 -16.18
CA PRO A 49 2.70 4.48 -17.63
C PRO A 49 1.73 3.38 -18.08
N ASP A 50 0.91 3.66 -19.10
CA ASP A 50 0.16 2.67 -19.87
C ASP A 50 -1.17 2.12 -19.28
N ALA A 51 -1.71 2.71 -18.22
CA ALA A 51 -3.06 2.38 -17.73
C ALA A 51 -4.07 3.51 -18.02
N ASP A 52 -5.36 3.16 -18.19
CA ASP A 52 -6.49 4.12 -18.17
C ASP A 52 -6.71 4.67 -16.75
N SER A 53 -5.65 5.21 -16.13
CA SER A 53 -5.66 5.76 -14.78
C SER A 53 -6.19 7.19 -14.76
N GLN A 54 -6.87 7.52 -13.67
CA GLN A 54 -7.31 8.88 -13.38
C GLN A 54 -6.26 9.54 -12.49
N ASN A 55 -5.73 10.67 -12.93
CA ASN A 55 -4.74 11.43 -12.17
C ASN A 55 -5.44 12.35 -11.18
N LEU A 56 -5.29 12.06 -9.88
CA LEU A 56 -5.83 12.82 -8.76
C LEU A 56 -4.67 13.40 -7.95
N GLU A 57 -4.06 14.47 -8.47
CA GLU A 57 -2.78 14.99 -7.96
C GLU A 57 -2.84 15.41 -6.48
N LEU A 58 -2.03 14.73 -5.66
CA LEU A 58 -1.72 15.07 -4.28
C LEU A 58 -0.33 15.68 -4.15
N ASP A 59 -0.15 16.50 -3.11
CA ASP A 59 1.20 16.80 -2.62
C ASP A 59 1.73 15.59 -1.84
N THR A 60 3.00 15.24 -2.04
CA THR A 60 3.66 14.11 -1.36
C THR A 60 3.51 14.19 0.16
N ASP A 61 3.61 15.38 0.73
CA ASP A 61 3.46 15.62 2.18
C ASP A 61 2.04 15.37 2.70
N ARG A 62 1.03 15.30 1.82
CA ARG A 62 -0.39 15.06 2.17
C ARG A 62 -0.85 13.64 1.81
N ALA A 63 0.04 12.84 1.23
CA ALA A 63 -0.28 11.54 0.67
C ALA A 63 -0.72 10.56 1.76
N ALA A 64 0.10 10.44 2.81
CA ALA A 64 -0.15 9.54 3.92
C ALA A 64 -1.44 9.92 4.66
N ASP A 65 -1.68 11.22 4.93
CA ASP A 65 -2.92 11.72 5.51
C ASP A 65 -4.16 11.33 4.68
N ALA A 66 -4.08 11.47 3.35
CA ALA A 66 -5.18 11.15 2.45
C ALA A 66 -5.50 9.65 2.47
N LEU A 67 -4.46 8.80 2.48
CA LEU A 67 -4.62 7.35 2.56
C LEU A 67 -5.15 6.90 3.91
N GLU A 68 -4.69 7.49 5.02
CA GLU A 68 -5.21 7.22 6.35
C GLU A 68 -6.71 7.58 6.42
N ALA A 69 -7.10 8.72 5.83
CA ALA A 69 -8.51 9.09 5.74
C ALA A 69 -9.33 8.05 4.97
N VAL A 70 -8.83 7.53 3.85
CA VAL A 70 -9.48 6.45 3.09
C VAL A 70 -9.60 5.17 3.93
N LEU A 71 -8.50 4.70 4.53
CA LEU A 71 -8.46 3.50 5.37
C LEU A 71 -9.44 3.60 6.55
N HIS A 72 -9.47 4.74 7.23
CA HIS A 72 -10.29 4.95 8.40
C HIS A 72 -11.78 5.15 8.06
N LYS A 73 -12.10 6.01 7.08
CA LYS A 73 -13.50 6.34 6.73
C LYS A 73 -14.23 5.22 6.03
N LEU A 74 -13.51 4.40 5.26
CA LEU A 74 -14.10 3.22 4.60
C LEU A 74 -14.05 1.95 5.47
N HIS A 75 -13.51 2.05 6.68
CA HIS A 75 -13.32 0.95 7.62
C HIS A 75 -12.58 -0.24 6.98
N LEU A 76 -11.44 0.03 6.34
CA LEU A 76 -10.70 -0.96 5.56
C LEU A 76 -9.86 -1.91 6.43
N ALA A 77 -9.54 -1.52 7.66
CA ALA A 77 -8.83 -2.39 8.60
C ALA A 77 -9.73 -3.54 9.08
N PRO A 78 -9.19 -4.76 9.24
CA PRO A 78 -7.79 -5.14 9.06
C PRO A 78 -7.33 -5.16 7.59
N VAL A 79 -6.07 -4.77 7.37
CA VAL A 79 -5.38 -4.80 6.07
C VAL A 79 -4.12 -5.65 6.15
N PHE A 80 -3.68 -6.16 5.00
CA PHE A 80 -2.32 -6.67 4.84
C PHE A 80 -1.42 -5.61 4.24
N LEU A 81 -0.23 -5.46 4.79
CA LEU A 81 0.85 -4.65 4.25
C LEU A 81 1.91 -5.61 3.70
N PHE A 82 1.97 -5.74 2.38
CA PHE A 82 2.97 -6.53 1.67
C PHE A 82 4.18 -5.66 1.31
N PRO A 83 5.42 -6.14 1.46
CA PRO A 83 6.56 -5.51 0.81
C PRO A 83 6.46 -5.75 -0.71
N ILE A 84 6.89 -4.78 -1.52
CA ILE A 84 7.03 -5.00 -2.98
C ILE A 84 8.25 -5.88 -3.22
N GLY A 85 9.42 -5.52 -2.70
CA GLY A 85 10.57 -6.40 -2.61
C GLY A 85 10.47 -7.33 -1.39
N THR A 86 11.59 -7.53 -0.70
CA THR A 86 11.56 -8.19 0.63
C THR A 86 11.46 -7.16 1.75
N TRP A 87 11.08 -7.59 2.95
CA TRP A 87 11.09 -6.70 4.12
C TRP A 87 12.44 -6.04 4.38
N ARG A 88 13.57 -6.72 4.11
CA ARG A 88 14.89 -6.10 4.23
C ARG A 88 14.99 -4.81 3.41
N HIS A 89 14.51 -4.82 2.17
CA HIS A 89 14.57 -3.65 1.30
C HIS A 89 13.73 -2.50 1.86
N VAL A 90 12.55 -2.81 2.40
CA VAL A 90 11.68 -1.81 3.05
C VAL A 90 12.34 -1.25 4.32
N PHE A 91 12.83 -2.09 5.23
CA PHE A 91 13.52 -1.66 6.45
C PHE A 91 14.75 -0.81 6.14
N ASP A 92 15.60 -1.24 5.19
CA ASP A 92 16.79 -0.50 4.77
C ASP A 92 16.45 0.92 4.25
N ALA A 93 15.25 1.10 3.70
CA ALA A 93 14.80 2.38 3.17
C ALA A 93 14.27 3.32 4.27
N ILE A 94 13.56 2.80 5.28
CA ILE A 94 12.77 3.63 6.21
C ILE A 94 13.24 3.61 7.67
N THR A 95 14.20 2.76 8.04
CA THR A 95 14.66 2.60 9.45
C THR A 95 15.05 3.94 10.11
N PHE A 96 15.72 4.84 9.37
CA PHE A 96 16.12 6.14 9.91
C PHE A 96 14.95 7.08 10.17
N ASP A 97 13.92 7.03 9.34
CA ASP A 97 12.74 7.89 9.50
C ASP A 97 11.85 7.40 10.64
N LEU A 98 11.86 6.10 10.92
CA LEU A 98 11.00 5.43 11.90
C LEU A 98 11.73 5.05 13.20
N VAL A 99 12.89 5.67 13.48
CA VAL A 99 13.69 5.37 14.67
C VAL A 99 12.96 5.70 15.99
N GLU A 100 12.06 6.69 15.97
CA GLU A 100 11.26 7.09 17.13
C GLU A 100 9.87 6.41 17.18
N ASN A 101 9.52 5.60 16.16
CA ASN A 101 8.25 4.88 16.15
C ASN A 101 8.43 3.54 16.88
N GLU A 102 8.02 3.50 18.15
CA GLU A 102 8.20 2.33 19.03
C GLU A 102 7.55 1.06 18.47
N GLU A 103 6.34 1.16 17.93
CA GLU A 103 5.64 0.01 17.33
C GLU A 103 6.40 -0.57 16.13
N TRP A 104 6.95 0.29 15.27
CA TRP A 104 7.77 -0.15 14.15
C TRP A 104 9.09 -0.78 14.61
N GLN A 105 9.75 -0.20 15.63
CA GLN A 105 10.99 -0.75 16.20
C GLN A 105 10.79 -2.16 16.78
N GLU A 106 9.63 -2.44 17.38
CA GLU A 106 9.28 -3.78 17.85
C GLU A 106 9.21 -4.78 16.68
N ILE A 107 8.59 -4.39 15.56
CA ILE A 107 8.51 -5.22 14.35
C ILE A 107 9.90 -5.43 13.74
N GLU A 108 10.69 -4.37 13.57
CA GLU A 108 12.05 -4.44 13.03
C GLU A 108 12.93 -5.39 13.85
N THR A 109 12.82 -5.34 15.18
CA THR A 109 13.54 -6.23 16.09
C THR A 109 13.08 -7.68 15.96
N ALA A 110 11.79 -7.91 15.70
CA ALA A 110 11.21 -9.24 15.59
C ALA A 110 11.40 -9.91 14.21
N ALA A 111 11.58 -9.13 13.13
CA ALA A 111 11.54 -9.56 11.73
C ALA A 111 12.66 -10.52 11.27
N THR A 112 13.38 -11.18 12.19
CA THR A 112 14.60 -11.96 11.95
C THR A 112 14.50 -13.01 10.83
N ILE A 113 13.35 -13.68 10.69
CA ILE A 113 13.15 -14.74 9.69
C ILE A 113 12.51 -14.14 8.42
N GLU A 114 11.67 -13.13 8.61
CA GLU A 114 10.77 -12.54 7.65
C GLU A 114 11.46 -11.51 6.76
N LEU A 115 12.67 -11.03 7.14
CA LEU A 115 13.47 -10.07 6.37
C LEU A 115 13.64 -10.43 4.89
N ASN A 116 13.70 -11.72 4.56
CA ASN A 116 13.92 -12.21 3.18
C ASN A 116 12.64 -12.73 2.52
N THR A 117 11.48 -12.43 3.07
CA THR A 117 10.20 -12.98 2.63
C THR A 117 9.28 -11.88 2.12
N HIS A 118 8.21 -12.32 1.47
CA HIS A 118 7.05 -11.52 1.09
C HIS A 118 5.88 -11.68 2.08
N ASP A 119 6.12 -12.28 3.26
CA ASP A 119 5.08 -12.53 4.27
C ASP A 119 4.55 -11.18 4.78
N PRO A 120 3.28 -10.82 4.57
CA PRO A 120 2.80 -9.48 4.93
C PRO A 120 2.68 -9.29 6.44
N LEU A 121 2.64 -8.01 6.84
CA LEU A 121 2.14 -7.62 8.17
C LEU A 121 0.62 -7.54 8.13
N MET A 122 -0.06 -8.11 9.11
CA MET A 122 -1.46 -7.86 9.38
C MET A 122 -1.59 -6.65 10.31
N CYS A 123 -2.29 -5.63 9.81
CA CYS A 123 -2.49 -4.36 10.50
C CYS A 123 -3.98 -4.19 10.83
N GLY A 124 -4.30 -4.12 12.12
CA GLY A 124 -5.62 -3.79 12.62
C GLY A 124 -5.88 -2.28 12.68
N PRO A 125 -7.08 -1.87 13.13
CA PRO A 125 -7.43 -0.45 13.23
C PRO A 125 -6.50 0.38 14.12
N GLY A 126 -5.91 -0.24 15.16
CA GLY A 126 -4.97 0.43 16.06
C GLY A 126 -3.60 0.72 15.44
N ASP A 127 -3.23 -0.02 14.38
CA ASP A 127 -1.92 0.07 13.74
C ASP A 127 -1.88 1.14 12.61
N LEU A 128 -3.00 1.81 12.31
CA LEU A 128 -3.12 2.71 11.15
C LEU A 128 -2.16 3.91 11.20
N HIS A 129 -1.81 4.37 12.41
CA HIS A 129 -0.81 5.43 12.56
C HIS A 129 0.59 4.95 12.12
N THR A 130 0.96 3.73 12.47
CA THR A 130 2.24 3.15 12.03
C THR A 130 2.24 2.84 10.54
N VAL A 131 1.10 2.39 9.98
CA VAL A 131 0.94 2.27 8.52
C VAL A 131 1.10 3.62 7.82
N HIS A 132 0.51 4.69 8.36
CA HIS A 132 0.68 6.06 7.86
C HIS A 132 2.16 6.45 7.81
N ASP A 133 2.89 6.23 8.91
CA ASP A 133 4.30 6.60 9.00
C ASP A 133 5.16 5.80 8.02
N VAL A 134 4.91 4.49 7.87
CA VAL A 134 5.56 3.65 6.85
C VAL A 134 5.33 4.20 5.45
N LEU A 135 4.09 4.52 5.09
CA LEU A 135 3.76 5.07 3.77
C LEU A 135 4.48 6.41 3.52
N SER A 136 4.45 7.30 4.49
CA SER A 136 5.15 8.59 4.44
C SER A 136 6.65 8.41 4.21
N SER A 137 7.29 7.53 4.98
CA SER A 137 8.73 7.24 4.86
C SER A 137 9.09 6.54 3.54
N VAL A 138 8.29 5.59 3.07
CA VAL A 138 8.52 4.91 1.78
C VAL A 138 8.52 5.92 0.63
N LEU A 139 7.51 6.80 0.59
CA LEU A 139 7.38 7.80 -0.49
C LEU A 139 8.51 8.82 -0.48
N LYS A 140 8.99 9.20 0.71
CA LYS A 140 10.00 10.25 0.92
C LYS A 140 11.44 9.77 0.81
N SER A 141 11.75 8.62 1.41
CA SER A 141 13.13 8.17 1.64
C SER A 141 13.51 6.93 0.83
N GLY A 142 12.52 6.21 0.30
CA GLY A 142 12.76 5.14 -0.65
C GLY A 142 13.48 5.63 -1.91
N LYS A 143 14.20 4.72 -2.55
CA LYS A 143 15.07 4.99 -3.71
C LYS A 143 14.78 4.08 -4.89
N THR A 144 14.41 2.83 -4.64
CA THR A 144 14.19 1.81 -5.68
C THR A 144 12.80 1.18 -5.52
N PRO A 145 12.15 0.74 -6.62
CA PRO A 145 10.75 0.28 -6.57
C PRO A 145 10.48 -0.87 -5.57
N ASP A 146 11.45 -1.74 -5.36
CA ASP A 146 11.42 -2.87 -4.43
C ASP A 146 11.43 -2.47 -2.94
N GLN A 147 11.67 -1.19 -2.64
CA GLN A 147 11.55 -0.64 -1.28
C GLN A 147 10.13 -0.12 -0.98
N GLY A 148 9.19 -0.32 -1.91
CA GLY A 148 7.79 0.06 -1.72
C GLY A 148 6.95 -0.98 -0.98
N VAL A 149 5.69 -0.64 -0.76
CA VAL A 149 4.70 -1.49 -0.09
C VAL A 149 3.37 -1.49 -0.84
N THR A 150 2.63 -2.59 -0.71
CA THR A 150 1.25 -2.72 -1.19
C THR A 150 0.32 -3.04 -0.02
N ILE A 151 -0.73 -2.26 0.15
CA ILE A 151 -1.78 -2.50 1.14
C ILE A 151 -2.97 -3.16 0.45
N ALA A 152 -3.43 -4.30 0.99
CA ALA A 152 -4.63 -4.98 0.56
C ALA A 152 -5.66 -5.04 1.69
N ALA A 153 -6.88 -4.54 1.45
CA ALA A 153 -7.97 -4.65 2.41
C ALA A 153 -8.60 -6.05 2.38
N LEU A 154 -8.95 -6.60 3.55
CA LEU A 154 -9.47 -7.96 3.66
C LEU A 154 -10.94 -8.13 3.24
N GLY A 155 -11.72 -7.05 3.20
CA GLY A 155 -13.17 -7.09 2.95
C GLY A 155 -13.65 -6.31 1.73
N LYS A 156 -12.77 -5.57 1.06
CA LYS A 156 -13.10 -4.72 -0.08
C LYS A 156 -12.02 -4.86 -1.15
N PRO A 157 -12.38 -4.88 -2.45
CA PRO A 157 -11.41 -5.03 -3.53
C PRO A 157 -10.71 -3.69 -3.81
N ILE A 158 -9.81 -3.34 -2.89
CA ILE A 158 -8.99 -2.14 -2.95
C ILE A 158 -7.54 -2.48 -2.62
N LEU A 159 -6.64 -1.99 -3.46
CA LEU A 159 -5.19 -2.02 -3.26
C LEU A 159 -4.67 -0.58 -3.20
N ILE A 160 -3.74 -0.31 -2.29
CA ILE A 160 -2.97 0.93 -2.28
C ILE A 160 -1.52 0.55 -2.52
N VAL A 161 -0.91 1.12 -3.55
CA VAL A 161 0.48 0.81 -3.90
C VAL A 161 1.32 2.06 -3.74
N ALA A 162 2.25 2.02 -2.79
CA ALA A 162 3.20 3.08 -2.51
C ALA A 162 4.59 2.62 -2.93
N GLU A 163 5.10 3.24 -3.99
CA GLU A 163 6.43 3.02 -4.54
C GLU A 163 7.30 4.25 -4.31
N PRO A 164 8.61 4.06 -4.10
CA PRO A 164 9.55 5.16 -4.06
C PRO A 164 9.57 6.03 -5.32
N ALA A 165 10.22 7.19 -5.20
CA ALA A 165 10.19 8.25 -6.20
C ALA A 165 8.77 8.78 -6.45
N GLU A 166 8.04 9.01 -5.35
CA GLU A 166 6.75 9.69 -5.34
C GLU A 166 5.70 9.02 -6.24
N ARG A 167 5.59 7.69 -6.16
CA ARG A 167 4.58 6.93 -6.89
C ARG A 167 3.57 6.37 -5.92
N LEU A 168 2.35 6.88 -5.97
CA LEU A 168 1.26 6.41 -5.14
C LEU A 168 0.03 6.24 -6.00
N ARG A 169 -0.58 5.06 -5.92
CA ARG A 169 -1.86 4.79 -6.57
C ARG A 169 -2.81 3.98 -5.71
N ILE A 170 -4.10 4.08 -6.01
CA ILE A 170 -5.14 3.22 -5.48
C ILE A 170 -5.79 2.47 -6.65
N GLU A 171 -5.84 1.15 -6.57
CA GLU A 171 -6.53 0.29 -7.53
C GLU A 171 -7.80 -0.25 -6.88
N ILE A 172 -8.93 -0.18 -7.59
CA ILE A 172 -10.25 -0.48 -7.03
C ILE A 172 -11.06 -1.26 -8.06
N MET A 173 -11.64 -2.39 -7.65
CA MET A 173 -12.64 -3.09 -8.46
C MET A 173 -14.06 -2.66 -8.06
N GLY A 174 -14.76 -1.96 -8.96
CA GLY A 174 -16.16 -1.59 -8.82
C GLY A 174 -16.42 -0.11 -8.60
N ASP A 175 -17.34 0.44 -9.42
CA ASP A 175 -17.58 1.88 -9.57
C ASP A 175 -18.04 2.57 -8.27
N THR A 176 -18.87 1.93 -7.46
CA THR A 176 -19.38 2.53 -6.21
C THR A 176 -18.26 2.79 -5.22
N LEU A 177 -17.35 1.82 -5.04
CA LEU A 177 -16.21 1.99 -4.14
C LEU A 177 -15.22 3.02 -4.69
N ALA A 178 -15.02 3.04 -6.02
CA ALA A 178 -14.18 4.04 -6.68
C ALA A 178 -14.70 5.46 -6.44
N GLN A 179 -16.02 5.67 -6.55
CA GLN A 179 -16.65 6.96 -6.26
C GLN A 179 -16.47 7.37 -4.79
N GLU A 180 -16.70 6.45 -3.85
CA GLU A 180 -16.50 6.73 -2.41
C GLU A 180 -15.06 7.16 -2.11
N VAL A 181 -14.07 6.47 -2.67
CA VAL A 181 -12.65 6.84 -2.53
C VAL A 181 -12.37 8.20 -3.14
N GLN A 182 -12.86 8.46 -4.36
CA GLN A 182 -12.65 9.74 -5.03
C GLN A 182 -13.20 10.92 -4.23
N GLU A 183 -14.40 10.77 -3.63
CA GLU A 183 -15.03 11.77 -2.76
C GLU A 183 -14.19 12.03 -1.50
N LEU A 184 -13.63 10.98 -0.89
CA LEU A 184 -12.76 11.10 0.28
C LEU A 184 -11.42 11.78 -0.02
N LEU A 185 -10.91 11.63 -1.24
CA LEU A 185 -9.66 12.25 -1.67
C LEU A 185 -9.82 13.75 -2.01
N GLN A 186 -11.03 14.23 -2.36
CA GLN A 186 -11.26 15.63 -2.77
C GLN A 186 -10.63 16.70 -1.87
N PRO A 187 -10.70 16.62 -0.53
CA PRO A 187 -10.10 17.63 0.35
C PRO A 187 -8.56 17.68 0.29
N PHE A 188 -7.93 16.63 -0.23
CA PHE A 188 -6.48 16.46 -0.29
C PHE A 188 -5.87 16.87 -1.63
N LEU A 189 -6.67 16.89 -2.69
CA LEU A 189 -6.23 17.25 -4.04
C LEU A 189 -5.66 18.66 -4.09
N LYS A 190 -4.63 18.86 -4.91
CA LYS A 190 -4.10 20.19 -5.21
C LYS A 190 -5.22 21.03 -5.81
N GLN A 191 -5.48 22.20 -5.22
CA GLN A 191 -6.32 23.20 -5.85
C GLN A 191 -5.45 23.97 -6.85
N GLY A 192 -5.84 23.93 -8.13
CA GLY A 192 -5.14 24.62 -9.22
C GLY A 192 -5.13 26.13 -9.10
#